data_AF-F8MBL9-F1
#
_entry.id   AF-F8MBL9-F1
#
_cell.length_a   1.000
_cell.length_b   1.000
_cell.length_c   1.000
_cell.angle_alpha   90.00
_cell.angle_beta   90.00
_cell.angle_gamma   90.00
#
_symmetry.space_group_name_H-M   'P 1'
#
loop_
_entity.id
_entity.type
_entity.pdbx_description
1 polymer ?
#
loop_
_entity_poly.entity_id
_entity_poly.type
_entity_poly.pdbx_seq_one_letter_code
_entity_poly.pdbx_strand_id
1 'polypeptide(L)' 'VLLVKKLGSRIRVYINYRRINNITLKSRYLLLLIKETLDVIYYTKIFIKFDVIAAFNYI' A
#
# COMPACT_ATOMS: atom_id res chain seq x y z
N VAL A 1 4.76 9.13 18.27
CA VAL A 1 3.53 9.16 17.44
C VAL A 1 3.39 10.57 16.87
N LEU A 2 2.93 10.73 15.64
CA LEU A 2 2.78 12.00 14.94
C LEU A 2 1.33 12.15 14.48
N LEU A 3 0.75 13.34 14.61
CA LEU A 3 -0.56 13.67 14.04
C LEU A 3 -0.36 14.42 12.72
N VAL A 4 -0.93 13.91 11.64
CA VAL A 4 -0.78 14.48 10.31
C VAL A 4 -2.15 14.96 9.81
N LYS A 5 -2.23 16.24 9.44
CA LYS A 5 -3.42 16.83 8.82
C LYS A 5 -3.48 16.46 7.35
N LYS A 6 -4.60 15.86 6.92
CA LYS A 6 -4.93 15.60 5.51
C LYS A 6 -5.89 16.67 4.98
N LEU A 7 -6.03 16.71 3.65
CA LEU A 7 -7.06 17.50 2.98
C LEU A 7 -8.46 17.14 3.54
N GLY A 8 -9.32 18.15 3.69
CA GLY A 8 -10.67 17.97 4.23
C GLY A 8 -10.74 17.80 5.76
N SER A 9 -9.82 18.41 6.51
CA SER A 9 -9.81 18.47 7.99
C SER A 9 -9.65 17.12 8.71
N ARG A 10 -9.33 16.04 8.00
CA ARG A 10 -9.08 14.72 8.62
C ARG A 10 -7.68 14.68 9.23
N ILE A 11 -7.58 14.15 10.45
CA ILE A 11 -6.30 13.90 11.12
C ILE A 11 -6.02 12.40 11.07
N ARG A 12 -4.79 12.02 10.72
CA ARG A 12 -4.32 10.64 10.80
C ARG A 12 -3.26 10.51 11.87
N VAL A 13 -3.37 9.44 12.66
CA VAL A 13 -2.32 9.02 13.60
C VAL A 13 -1.24 8.27 12.81
N TYR A 14 -0.03 8.78 12.83
CA TYR A 14 1.14 8.16 12.23
C TYR A 14 2.09 7.66 13.31
N ILE A 15 2.36 6.36 13.29
CA ILE A 15 3.29 5.74 14.23
C ILE A 15 4.68 5.73 13.59
N ASN A 16 5.68 6.27 14.30
CA ASN A 16 7.05 6.32 13.81
C ASN A 16 7.73 4.95 14.02
N TYR A 17 7.63 4.08 13.01
CA TYR A 17 8.23 2.75 13.04
C TYR A 17 9.71 2.70 12.65
N ARG A 18 10.40 3.83 12.42
CA ARG A 18 11.77 3.83 11.86
C ARG A 18 12.76 2.99 12.67
N ARG A 19 12.74 3.11 14.01
CA ARG A 19 13.64 2.34 14.89
C ARG A 19 13.33 0.84 14.82
N ILE A 20 12.06 0.47 14.79
CA ILE A 20 11.60 -0.92 14.72
C ILE A 20 11.92 -1.51 13.34
N ASN A 21 11.66 -0.79 12.25
CA ASN A 21 11.94 -1.24 10.89
C ASN A 21 13.42 -1.48 10.60
N ASN A 22 14.32 -0.89 11.39
CA ASN A 22 15.77 -1.10 11.26
C ASN A 22 16.24 -2.38 11.96
N ILE A 23 15.51 -2.85 12.98
CA ILE A 23 15.84 -4.08 13.72
C ILE A 23 15.06 -5.30 13.21
N THR A 24 13.93 -5.10 12.52
CA THR A 24 13.13 -6.20 11.97
C THR A 24 13.76 -6.79 10.71
N LEU A 25 13.67 -8.12 10.58
CA LEU A 25 14.10 -8.82 9.39
C LEU A 25 13.23 -8.43 8.20
N LYS A 26 13.86 -8.02 7.09
CA LYS A 26 13.16 -7.57 5.89
C LYS A 26 12.64 -8.76 5.10
N SER A 27 11.34 -9.05 5.21
CA SER A 27 10.65 -9.96 4.28
C SER A 27 10.35 -9.23 2.97
N ARG A 28 11.02 -9.62 1.89
CA ARG A 28 10.80 -9.04 0.55
C ARG A 28 9.91 -9.97 -0.26
N TYR A 29 8.68 -9.55 -0.50
CA TYR A 29 7.80 -10.21 -1.47
C TYR A 29 8.10 -9.67 -2.88
N LEU A 30 8.06 -10.56 -3.86
CA LEU A 30 8.20 -10.17 -5.26
C LEU A 30 6.96 -9.39 -5.67
N LEU A 31 7.17 -8.11 -6.03
CA LEU A 31 6.15 -7.30 -6.69
C LEU A 31 6.50 -7.27 -8.17
N LEU A 32 5.53 -7.61 -9.02
CA LEU A 32 5.69 -7.47 -10.47
C LEU A 32 5.89 -6.01 -10.83
N LEU A 33 6.67 -5.77 -11.89
CA LEU A 33 6.80 -4.43 -12.44
C LEU A 33 5.45 -4.00 -13.03
N ILE A 34 5.12 -2.71 -12.89
CA ILE A 34 3.86 -2.16 -13.43
C ILE A 34 3.75 -2.48 -14.93
N LYS A 35 4.86 -2.38 -15.68
CA LYS A 35 4.90 -2.75 -17.11
C LYS A 35 4.50 -4.20 -17.34
N GLU A 36 5.07 -5.15 -16.60
CA GLU A 36 4.74 -6.58 -16.73
C GLU A 36 3.26 -6.84 -16.45
N THR A 37 2.70 -6.18 -15.41
CA THR A 37 1.27 -6.33 -15.10
C THR A 37 0.37 -5.75 -16.18
N LEU A 38 0.78 -4.66 -16.82
CA LEU A 38 0.01 -4.04 -17.91
C LEU A 38 0.12 -4.82 -19.22
N ASP A 39 1.29 -5.39 -19.51
CA ASP A 39 1.51 -6.23 -20.69
C ASP A 39 0.60 -7.47 -20.64
N VAL A 40 0.43 -8.09 -19.46
CA VAL A 40 -0.46 -9.25 -19.27
C VAL A 40 -1.92 -8.93 -19.60
N ILE A 41 -2.39 -7.73 -19.28
CA ILE A 41 -3.79 -7.35 -19.46
C ILE A 41 -4.05 -6.54 -20.74
N TYR A 42 -3.03 -6.34 -21.59
CA TYR A 42 -3.10 -5.43 -22.75
C TYR A 42 -4.25 -5.71 -23.72
N TYR A 43 -4.56 -6.99 -23.98
CA TYR A 43 -5.63 -7.39 -24.90
C TYR A 43 -6.99 -7.57 -24.24
N THR A 44 -7.11 -7.31 -22.93
CA THR A 44 -8.39 -7.47 -22.22
C THR A 44 -9.34 -6.31 -22.52
N LYS A 45 -10.63 -6.61 -22.70
CA LYS A 45 -11.64 -5.63 -23.15
C LYS A 45 -12.45 -5.00 -22.01
N ILE A 46 -12.53 -5.69 -20.88
CA ILE A 46 -13.34 -5.28 -19.73
C ILE A 46 -12.48 -5.42 -18.49
N PHE A 47 -12.45 -4.36 -17.69
CA PHE A 47 -11.71 -4.29 -16.44
C PHE A 47 -12.66 -3.99 -15.29
N ILE A 48 -12.42 -4.63 -14.16
CA ILE A 48 -13.10 -4.33 -12.90
C ILE A 48 -12.02 -4.11 -11.85
N LYS A 49 -12.12 -3.01 -11.11
CA LYS A 49 -11.19 -2.64 -10.04
C LYS A 49 -11.90 -2.73 -8.70
N PHE A 50 -11.34 -3.53 -7.80
CA PHE A 50 -11.75 -3.57 -6.40
C PHE A 50 -10.77 -2.77 -5.55
N ASP A 51 -11.30 -2.08 -4.52
CA ASP A 51 -10.50 -1.35 -3.55
C ASP A 51 -10.61 -2.03 -2.18
N VAL A 52 -9.46 -2.39 -1.60
CA VAL A 52 -9.38 -3.03 -0.29
C VAL A 52 -8.87 -2.01 0.72
N ILE A 53 -9.78 -1.16 1.20
CA ILE A 53 -9.49 0.07 1.96
C ILE A 53 -8.75 -0.20 3.29
N ALA A 54 -9.00 -1.36 3.91
CA ALA A 54 -8.48 -1.70 5.24
C ALA A 54 -7.64 -2.98 5.23
N ALA A 55 -7.00 -3.31 4.09
CA ALA A 55 -6.23 -4.55 3.91
C ALA A 55 -5.28 -4.84 5.08
N PHE A 56 -4.51 -3.85 5.53
CA PHE A 56 -3.52 -4.03 6.59
C PHE A 56 -4.10 -4.03 8.01
N ASN A 57 -5.33 -3.55 8.20
CA ASN A 57 -5.95 -3.46 9.52
C ASN A 57 -6.79 -4.70 9.87
N TYR A 58 -7.05 -5.57 8.90
CA TYR A 58 -7.81 -6.80 9.04
C TYR A 58 -6.95 -8.07 8.91
N ILE A 59 -5.62 -7.91 8.89
CA ILE A 59 -4.65 -9.01 9.00
C ILE A 59 -4.33 -9.21 10.49
#